data_AF-B0N4N9-F1
#
_entry.id   AF-B0N4N9-F1
#
_cell.length_a   1.000
_cell.length_b   1.000
_cell.length_c   1.000
_cell.angle_alpha   90.00
_cell.angle_beta   90.00
_cell.angle_gamma   90.00
#
_symmetry.space_group_name_H-M   'P 1'
#
loop_
_entity.id
_entity.type
_entity.pdbx_description
1 polymer ?
#
loop_
_entity_poly.entity_id
_entity_poly.type
_entity_poly.pdbx_seq_one_letter_code
_entity_poly.pdbx_strand_id
1 'polypeptide(L)'
;MIWVTITYGSDKMNMKRYEFDAVIKKVPNIDGAYVDFPYDVKKEFNKGRVKVIATFDGIEYLGSLVKMKTPNHIIGLRKDIRKIINKQPGDIVHVTIQERE
;
A
#
# COMPACT_ATOMS: atom_id res chain seq x y z
N MET A 1 6.86 -13.92 44.93
CA MET A 1 7.74 -14.55 43.94
C MET A 1 6.88 -15.38 42.98
N ILE A 2 6.24 -14.77 41.99
CA ILE A 2 5.85 -15.43 40.73
C ILE A 2 5.76 -14.30 39.68
N TRP A 3 6.72 -14.26 38.75
CA TRP A 3 6.62 -13.43 37.55
C TRP A 3 5.98 -14.30 36.47
N VAL A 4 4.83 -13.89 35.94
CA VAL A 4 4.23 -14.55 34.76
C VAL A 4 4.91 -13.96 33.53
N THR A 5 5.84 -14.72 32.94
CA THR A 5 6.46 -14.37 31.67
C THR A 5 5.46 -14.66 30.55
N ILE A 6 4.72 -13.64 30.10
CA ILE A 6 4.04 -13.72 28.80
C ILE A 6 5.09 -13.41 27.74
N THR A 7 5.59 -14.43 27.06
CA THR A 7 6.41 -14.25 25.85
C THR A 7 5.49 -13.77 24.73
N TYR A 8 5.35 -12.45 24.58
CA TYR A 8 4.82 -11.88 23.34
C TYR A 8 5.90 -12.02 22.26
N GLY A 9 5.82 -13.09 21.47
CA GLY A 9 6.38 -13.11 20.13
C GLY A 9 5.61 -12.09 19.28
N SER A 10 5.97 -10.82 19.41
CA SER A 10 5.29 -9.69 18.76
C SER A 10 5.90 -9.46 17.38
N ASP A 11 5.45 -10.21 16.37
CA ASP A 11 5.42 -9.67 15.02
C ASP A 11 4.42 -8.50 15.03
N LYS A 12 4.94 -7.31 15.32
CA LYS A 12 4.16 -6.11 15.65
C LYS A 12 3.51 -5.59 14.37
N MET A 13 2.30 -6.07 14.07
CA MET A 13 1.46 -5.57 12.97
C MET A 13 1.24 -4.06 13.11
N ASN A 14 1.61 -3.27 12.10
CA ASN A 14 1.42 -1.84 12.13
C ASN A 14 -0.06 -1.50 11.91
N MET A 15 -0.76 -1.13 12.98
CA MET A 15 -2.17 -0.69 12.93
C MET A 15 -2.35 0.71 12.34
N LYS A 16 -1.27 1.40 11.97
CA LYS A 16 -1.34 2.74 11.38
C LYS A 16 -1.99 2.67 10.00
N ARG A 17 -3.04 3.49 9.83
CA ARG A 17 -3.70 3.73 8.54
C ARG A 17 -3.09 4.97 7.91
N TYR A 18 -2.72 4.86 6.64
CA TYR A 18 -2.26 5.96 5.81
C TYR A 18 -3.38 6.35 4.86
N GLU A 19 -3.55 7.64 4.64
CA GLU A 19 -4.57 8.20 3.77
C GLU A 19 -3.95 9.37 3.01
N PHE A 20 -4.08 9.36 1.68
CA PHE A 20 -3.48 10.35 0.80
C PHE A 20 -4.10 10.30 -0.59
N ASP A 21 -4.00 11.42 -1.31
CA ASP A 21 -4.32 11.48 -2.73
C ASP A 21 -3.05 11.27 -3.56
N ALA A 22 -3.16 10.50 -4.64
CA ALA A 22 -2.04 10.23 -5.52
C ALA A 22 -2.47 10.20 -6.99
N VAL A 23 -1.55 10.60 -7.87
CA VAL A 23 -1.75 10.51 -9.32
C VAL A 23 -1.54 9.07 -9.78
N ILE A 24 -2.48 8.54 -10.53
CA ILE A 24 -2.37 7.22 -11.16
C ILE A 24 -1.31 7.28 -12.25
N LYS A 25 -0.22 6.52 -12.08
CA LYS A 25 0.86 6.39 -13.07
C LYS A 25 0.68 5.14 -13.91
N LYS A 26 0.97 5.24 -15.20
CA LYS A 26 0.96 4.12 -16.13
C LYS A 26 2.31 3.41 -16.12
N VAL A 27 2.31 2.09 -16.17
CA VAL A 27 3.51 1.32 -16.47
C VAL A 27 3.72 1.35 -18.00
N PRO A 28 4.90 1.73 -18.51
CA PRO A 28 5.17 1.68 -19.95
C PRO A 28 4.99 0.26 -20.49
N ASN A 29 4.47 0.13 -21.70
CA ASN A 29 4.36 -1.13 -22.46
C ASN A 29 3.39 -2.20 -21.91
N ILE A 30 2.73 -1.97 -20.77
CA ILE A 30 1.66 -2.84 -20.25
C ILE A 30 0.46 -2.00 -19.80
N ASP A 31 -0.71 -2.63 -19.66
CA ASP A 31 -1.91 -1.99 -19.10
C ASP A 31 -1.91 -2.00 -17.56
N GLY A 32 -0.72 -1.88 -16.98
CA GLY A 32 -0.52 -1.75 -15.54
C GLY A 32 -0.60 -0.28 -15.13
N ALA A 33 -1.15 -0.03 -13.94
CA ALA A 33 -1.08 1.26 -13.29
C ALA A 33 -0.58 1.10 -11.85
N TYR A 34 -0.05 2.17 -11.29
CA TYR A 34 0.43 2.23 -9.91
C TYR A 34 0.29 3.65 -9.36
N VAL A 35 0.39 3.78 -8.05
CA VAL A 35 0.50 5.07 -7.36
C VAL A 35 1.73 5.06 -6.47
N ASP A 36 2.32 6.23 -6.27
CA ASP A 36 3.41 6.39 -5.32
C ASP A 36 2.87 6.47 -3.90
N PHE A 37 3.52 5.75 -2.99
CA PHE A 37 3.32 5.91 -1.57
C PHE A 37 4.22 7.04 -1.06
N PRO A 38 3.67 8.14 -0.50
CA PRO A 38 4.43 9.33 -0.16
C PRO A 38 5.30 9.18 1.11
N TYR A 39 5.17 8.07 1.84
CA TYR A 39 5.91 7.81 3.08
C TYR A 39 7.06 6.81 2.89
N ASP A 40 8.07 6.88 3.76
CA ASP A 40 9.20 5.95 3.75
C ASP A 40 8.82 4.61 4.40
N VAL A 41 8.52 3.60 3.58
CA VAL A 41 8.14 2.26 4.04
C VAL A 41 9.19 1.63 4.95
N LYS A 42 10.48 1.91 4.76
CA LYS A 42 11.54 1.35 5.61
C LYS A 42 11.46 1.95 7.02
N LYS A 43 11.15 3.25 7.14
CA LYS A 43 10.93 3.89 8.45
C LYS A 43 9.62 3.44 9.09
N GLU A 44 8.56 3.31 8.30
CA GLU A 44 7.21 3.04 8.81
C GLU A 44 6.95 1.56 9.13
N PHE A 45 7.52 0.63 8.35
CA PHE A 45 7.23 -0.81 8.48
C PHE A 45 8.47 -1.67 8.73
N ASN A 46 9.68 -1.11 8.65
CA ASN A 46 10.95 -1.84 8.81
C ASN A 46 11.08 -3.09 7.91
N LYS A 47 10.40 -3.09 6.76
CA LYS A 47 10.32 -4.20 5.81
C LYS A 47 10.55 -3.69 4.39
N GLY A 48 11.13 -4.53 3.52
CA GLY A 48 11.33 -4.20 2.10
C GLY A 48 10.08 -4.42 1.23
N ARG A 49 9.23 -5.38 1.60
CA ARG A 49 7.93 -5.64 0.99
C ARG A 49 6.90 -5.76 2.10
N VAL A 50 5.82 -5.01 1.99
CA VAL A 50 4.76 -4.96 3.01
C VAL A 50 3.47 -5.39 2.35
N LYS A 51 2.81 -6.43 2.89
CA LYS A 51 1.46 -6.78 2.48
C LYS A 51 0.51 -5.74 3.08
N VAL A 52 -0.41 -5.24 2.28
CA VAL A 52 -1.35 -4.21 2.72
C VAL A 52 -2.76 -4.52 2.26
N ILE A 53 -3.73 -4.05 3.04
CA ILE A 53 -5.08 -3.76 2.57
C ILE A 53 -5.04 -2.30 2.13
N ALA A 54 -5.32 -2.06 0.85
CA ALA A 54 -5.46 -0.72 0.29
C ALA A 54 -6.90 -0.46 -0.12
N THR A 55 -7.33 0.79 -0.17
CA THR A 55 -8.55 1.18 -0.88
C THR A 55 -8.22 2.25 -1.90
N PHE A 56 -8.93 2.23 -3.04
CA PHE A 56 -8.85 3.23 -4.08
C PHE A 56 -10.26 3.79 -4.29
N ASP A 57 -10.48 5.05 -3.92
CA ASP A 57 -11.80 5.68 -3.83
C ASP A 57 -12.85 4.78 -3.12
N GLY A 58 -12.43 4.09 -2.06
CA GLY A 58 -13.27 3.18 -1.28
C GLY A 58 -13.34 1.73 -1.80
N ILE A 59 -12.77 1.40 -2.95
CA ILE A 59 -12.70 0.02 -3.45
C ILE A 59 -11.50 -0.70 -2.86
N GLU A 60 -11.74 -1.75 -2.09
CA GLU A 60 -10.70 -2.54 -1.44
C GLU A 60 -9.82 -3.31 -2.43
N TYR A 61 -8.52 -3.36 -2.12
CA TYR A 61 -7.51 -4.08 -2.83
C TYR A 61 -6.48 -4.68 -1.88
N LEU A 62 -6.33 -6.01 -1.93
CA LEU A 62 -5.26 -6.71 -1.25
C LEU A 62 -3.98 -6.65 -2.08
N GLY A 63 -3.06 -5.79 -1.66
CA GLY A 63 -1.86 -5.45 -2.40
C GLY A 63 -0.56 -5.74 -1.65
N SER A 64 0.52 -5.27 -2.25
CA SER A 64 1.81 -5.15 -1.57
C SER A 64 2.45 -3.82 -1.95
N LEU A 65 3.01 -3.13 -0.95
CA LEU A 65 3.97 -2.05 -1.19
C LEU A 65 5.29 -2.66 -1.63
N VAL A 66 5.78 -2.26 -2.80
CA VAL A 66 7.04 -2.72 -3.38
C VAL A 66 7.89 -1.54 -3.82
N LYS A 67 9.22 -1.71 -3.80
CA LYS A 67 10.16 -0.76 -4.38
C LYS A 67 10.70 -1.32 -5.70
N MET A 68 10.18 -0.83 -6.82
CA MET A 68 10.51 -1.34 -8.16
C MET A 68 11.46 -0.38 -8.89
N LYS A 69 12.72 -0.28 -8.43
CA LYS A 69 13.73 0.68 -8.96
C LYS A 69 13.25 2.15 -8.98
N THR A 70 12.14 2.45 -8.31
CA THR A 70 11.58 3.78 -8.10
C THR A 70 12.20 4.42 -6.85
N PRO A 71 12.27 5.76 -6.78
CA PRO A 71 12.74 6.45 -5.58
C PRO A 71 11.84 6.12 -4.38
N ASN A 72 10.52 6.07 -4.61
CA ASN A 72 9.48 5.80 -3.63
C ASN A 72 8.95 4.37 -3.75
N HIS A 73 8.29 3.88 -2.70
CA HIS A 73 7.53 2.64 -2.79
C HIS A 73 6.24 2.89 -3.57
N ILE A 74 5.78 1.86 -4.28
CA ILE A 74 4.59 1.94 -5.10
C ILE A 74 3.63 0.82 -4.72
N ILE A 75 2.35 1.06 -4.98
CA ILE A 75 1.31 0.02 -4.96
C ILE A 75 0.65 -0.04 -6.33
N GLY A 76 0.48 -1.27 -6.83
CA GLY A 76 -0.20 -1.50 -8.10
C GLY A 76 -1.69 -1.20 -7.99
N LEU A 77 -2.22 -0.57 -9.03
CA LEU A 77 -3.64 -0.32 -9.21
C LEU A 77 -4.14 -1.14 -10.41
N ARG A 78 -4.99 -2.13 -10.12
CA ARG A 78 -5.47 -3.06 -11.15
C ARG A 78 -6.44 -2.38 -12.12
N LYS A 79 -6.53 -2.94 -13.34
CA LYS A 79 -7.40 -2.44 -14.42
C LYS A 79 -8.89 -2.53 -14.09
N ASP A 80 -9.32 -3.60 -13.43
CA ASP A 80 -10.70 -3.80 -12.99
C ASP A 80 -11.12 -2.74 -11.96
N ILE A 81 -10.27 -2.45 -10.96
CA ILE A 81 -10.52 -1.38 -9.99
C ILE A 81 -10.63 -0.02 -10.69
N ARG A 82 -9.71 0.29 -11.60
CA ARG A 82 -9.76 1.54 -12.42
C ARG A 82 -11.08 1.69 -13.19
N LYS A 83 -11.61 0.60 -13.73
CA LYS A 83 -12.91 0.58 -14.41
C LYS A 83 -14.06 0.85 -13.44
N ILE A 84 -14.03 0.29 -12.23
CA ILE A 84 -15.07 0.48 -11.20
C ILE A 84 -15.09 1.93 -10.74
N ILE A 85 -13.94 2.54 -10.46
CA ILE A 85 -13.82 3.93 -10.00
C ILE A 85 -13.88 4.95 -11.14
N ASN A 86 -13.97 4.49 -12.40
CA ASN A 86 -13.95 5.30 -13.62
C ASN A 86 -12.76 6.29 -13.69
N LYS A 87 -11.55 5.81 -13.37
CA LYS A 87 -10.30 6.60 -13.43
C LYS A 87 -9.24 5.97 -14.33
N GLN A 88 -8.39 6.81 -14.90
CA GLN A 88 -7.32 6.46 -15.81
C GLN A 88 -5.96 7.02 -15.36
N PRO A 89 -4.84 6.55 -15.93
CA PRO A 89 -3.54 7.16 -15.65
C PRO A 89 -3.55 8.66 -15.96
N GLY A 90 -3.06 9.46 -15.02
CA GLY A 90 -3.16 10.92 -15.01
C GLY A 90 -4.16 11.47 -14.00
N ASP A 91 -5.18 10.69 -13.63
CA ASP A 91 -6.17 11.13 -12.64
C ASP A 91 -5.65 10.99 -11.21
N ILE A 92 -6.27 11.75 -10.30
CA ILE A 92 -6.04 11.65 -8.86
C ILE A 92 -6.97 10.60 -8.27
N VAL A 93 -6.44 9.68 -7.49
CA VAL A 93 -7.18 8.67 -6.72
C VAL A 93 -6.94 8.87 -5.24
N HIS A 94 -8.00 8.74 -4.45
CA HIS A 94 -7.92 8.74 -3.00
C HIS A 94 -7.52 7.35 -2.52
N VAL A 95 -6.45 7.25 -1.74
CA VAL A 95 -5.84 5.97 -1.36
C VAL A 95 -5.77 5.85 0.15
N THR A 96 -6.26 4.72 0.69
CA THR A 96 -5.98 4.35 2.08
C THR A 96 -5.15 3.07 2.13
N ILE A 97 -4.19 2.96 3.04
CA ILE A 97 -3.30 1.80 3.17
C ILE A 97 -3.17 1.40 4.64
N GLN A 98 -3.25 0.10 4.91
CA GLN A 98 -2.99 -0.50 6.22
C GLN A 98 -2.22 -1.82 6.05
N GLU A 99 -1.27 -2.11 6.94
CA GLU A 99 -0.54 -3.38 6.92
C GLU A 99 -1.48 -4.57 7.22
N ARG A 100 -1.25 -5.69 6.53
CA ARG A 100 -1.95 -6.96 6.77
C ARG A 100 -0.96 -8.12 6.96
N GLU A 101 -1.46 -9.20 7.53
CA GLU A 101 -0.71 -10.44 7.82
C GLU A 101 -0.32 -11.21 6.54
#